data_AF-A0AAW8BTN4-F1
#
_entry.id   AF-A0AAW8BTN4-F1
#
_cell.length_a   1.000
_cell.length_b   1.000
_cell.length_c   1.000
_cell.angle_alpha   90.00
_cell.angle_beta   90.00
_cell.angle_gamma   90.00
#
_symmetry.space_group_name_H-M   'P 1'
#
loop_
_entity.id
_entity.type
_entity.pdbx_description
1 polymer ?
#
loop_
_entity_poly.entity_id
_entity_poly.type
_entity_poly.pdbx_seq_one_letter_code
_entity_poly.pdbx_strand_id
1 'polypeptide(L)'
;MAHARAARKAKRPKAFKLKDNPLCATIEAWMDDGWSPKLIAQMLARFHPDDRLARVSHETIYKCLYVQTRGSLRADLHQCLSTRRSTRKKRGGPVSRGIYTGTEFTISQRPAEVADRAVPGHWESQWCCQAA
;
A
#
# COMPACT_ATOMS: atom_id res chain seq x y z
N MET A 1 28.27 -16.06 -16.89
CA MET A 1 27.31 -17.17 -16.61
C MET A 1 26.40 -16.94 -15.38
N ALA A 2 26.71 -16.05 -14.43
CA ALA A 2 25.86 -15.81 -13.25
C ALA A 2 24.48 -15.18 -13.58
N HIS A 3 24.44 -14.20 -14.49
CA HIS A 3 23.19 -13.51 -14.88
C HIS A 3 22.16 -14.45 -15.52
N ALA A 4 22.57 -15.39 -16.36
CA ALA A 4 21.68 -16.37 -16.98
C ALA A 4 21.06 -17.33 -15.93
N ARG A 5 21.85 -17.74 -14.93
CA ARG A 5 21.36 -18.57 -13.81
C ARG A 5 20.38 -17.80 -12.92
N ALA A 6 20.64 -16.52 -12.66
CA ALA A 6 19.74 -15.64 -11.92
C ALA A 6 18.41 -15.42 -12.66
N ALA A 7 18.44 -15.12 -13.97
CA ALA A 7 17.25 -14.97 -14.79
C ALA A 7 16.40 -16.26 -14.83
N ARG A 8 17.04 -17.43 -14.92
CA ARG A 8 16.35 -18.73 -14.85
C ARG A 8 15.70 -18.98 -13.49
N LYS A 9 16.36 -18.62 -12.39
CA LYS A 9 15.80 -18.72 -11.03
C LYS A 9 14.65 -17.74 -10.80
N ALA A 10 14.73 -16.54 -11.37
CA ALA A 10 13.68 -15.53 -11.29
C ALA A 10 12.37 -15.99 -11.98
N LYS A 11 12.48 -16.81 -13.03
CA LYS A 11 11.32 -17.41 -13.71
C LYS A 11 10.57 -18.44 -12.87
N ARG A 12 11.15 -18.98 -11.78
CA ARG A 12 10.51 -20.06 -10.99
C ARG A 12 9.16 -19.56 -10.43
N PRO A 13 8.01 -20.03 -10.95
CA PRO A 13 6.72 -19.60 -10.44
C PRO A 13 6.60 -20.12 -9.01
N LYS A 14 6.50 -19.20 -8.05
CA LYS A 14 6.22 -19.58 -6.67
C LYS A 14 4.77 -20.02 -6.61
N ALA A 15 4.53 -21.27 -6.21
CA ALA A 15 3.19 -21.77 -5.96
C ALA A 15 2.49 -20.82 -4.97
N PHE A 16 1.28 -20.42 -5.32
CA PHE A 16 0.49 -19.54 -4.47
C PHE A 16 -0.12 -20.36 -3.32
N LYS A 17 -0.17 -19.79 -2.10
CA LYS A 17 -0.64 -20.53 -0.91
C LYS A 17 -2.12 -20.90 -0.95
N LEU A 18 -2.92 -20.13 -1.70
CA LEU A 18 -4.37 -20.28 -1.86
C LEU A 18 -4.72 -20.85 -3.25
N LYS A 19 -4.13 -21.98 -3.62
CA LYS A 19 -4.53 -22.74 -4.81
C LYS A 19 -5.25 -24.00 -4.34
N ASP A 20 -6.56 -24.09 -4.60
CA ASP A 20 -7.42 -25.25 -4.32
C ASP A 20 -7.33 -25.76 -2.87
N ASN A 21 -7.40 -24.81 -1.92
CA ASN A 21 -7.35 -25.09 -0.49
C ASN A 21 -8.77 -24.99 0.10
N PRO A 22 -9.21 -25.90 0.99
CA PRO A 22 -10.48 -25.75 1.73
C PRO A 22 -10.66 -24.38 2.39
N LEU A 23 -9.56 -23.70 2.73
CA LEU A 23 -9.56 -22.34 3.26
C LEU A 23 -10.15 -21.29 2.30
N CYS A 24 -10.12 -21.51 0.99
CA CYS A 24 -10.70 -20.58 0.02
C CYS A 24 -12.22 -20.46 0.24
N ALA A 25 -12.92 -21.58 0.44
CA ALA A 25 -14.37 -21.57 0.69
C ALA A 25 -14.72 -20.83 1.99
N THR A 26 -13.92 -21.01 3.05
CA THR A 26 -14.09 -20.27 4.31
C THR A 26 -13.87 -18.78 4.13
N ILE A 27 -12.84 -18.39 3.38
CA ILE A 27 -12.55 -16.98 3.09
C ILE A 27 -13.69 -16.36 2.29
N GLU A 28 -14.23 -17.08 1.30
CA GLU A 28 -15.37 -16.62 0.51
C GLU A 28 -16.61 -16.40 1.36
N ALA A 29 -16.98 -17.36 2.21
CA ALA A 29 -18.12 -17.24 3.11
C ALA A 29 -18.00 -16.01 4.04
N TRP A 30 -16.83 -15.81 4.67
CA TRP A 30 -16.63 -14.66 5.55
C TRP A 30 -16.60 -13.33 4.78
N MET A 31 -16.13 -13.32 3.54
CA MET A 31 -16.19 -12.13 2.70
C MET A 31 -17.63 -11.80 2.27
N ASP A 32 -18.46 -12.80 2.01
CA ASP A 32 -19.90 -12.63 1.74
C ASP A 32 -20.64 -12.07 2.97
N ASP A 33 -20.22 -12.46 4.18
CA ASP A 33 -20.69 -11.86 5.45
C ASP A 33 -20.19 -10.41 5.69
N GLY A 34 -19.39 -9.85 4.77
CA GLY A 34 -18.87 -8.49 4.84
C GLY A 34 -17.60 -8.32 5.67
N TRP A 35 -16.87 -9.40 5.97
CA TRP A 35 -15.67 -9.31 6.78
C TRP A 35 -14.50 -8.71 6.01
N SER A 36 -13.71 -7.87 6.69
CA SER A 36 -12.49 -7.33 6.07
C SER A 36 -11.41 -8.42 5.91
N PRO A 37 -10.60 -8.40 4.83
CA PRO A 37 -9.49 -9.35 4.64
C PRO A 37 -8.49 -9.39 5.79
N LYS A 38 -8.34 -8.28 6.54
CA LYS A 38 -7.50 -8.20 7.74
C LYS A 38 -8.09 -9.02 8.89
N LEU A 39 -9.40 -8.93 9.10
CA LEU A 39 -10.12 -9.68 10.13
C LEU A 39 -10.12 -11.18 9.82
N ILE A 40 -10.37 -11.55 8.57
CA ILE A 40 -10.31 -12.93 8.08
C ILE A 40 -8.93 -13.55 8.38
N ALA A 41 -7.84 -12.87 8.05
CA ALA A 41 -6.49 -13.37 8.33
C ALA A 41 -6.20 -13.54 9.83
N GLN A 42 -6.76 -12.67 10.68
CA GLN A 42 -6.62 -12.80 12.14
C GLN A 42 -7.42 -13.98 12.68
N MET A 43 -8.65 -14.18 12.19
CA MET A 43 -9.47 -15.32 12.60
C MET A 43 -8.87 -16.63 12.15
N LEU A 44 -8.38 -16.72 10.91
CA LEU A 44 -7.68 -17.91 10.42
C LEU A 44 -6.49 -18.29 11.32
N ALA A 45 -5.72 -17.30 11.76
CA ALA A 45 -4.60 -17.53 12.68
C ALA A 45 -5.03 -18.01 14.07
N ARG A 46 -6.25 -17.68 14.51
CA ARG A 46 -6.81 -18.13 15.80
C ARG A 46 -7.44 -19.51 15.73
N PHE A 47 -8.18 -19.81 14.66
CA PHE A 47 -8.88 -21.09 14.48
C PHE A 47 -7.93 -22.22 14.07
N HIS A 48 -6.81 -21.90 13.42
CA HIS A 48 -5.83 -22.89 12.95
C HIS A 48 -4.42 -22.56 13.46
N PRO A 49 -4.15 -22.69 14.79
CA PRO A 49 -2.85 -22.38 15.35
C PRO A 49 -1.75 -23.33 14.82
N ASP A 50 -2.08 -24.60 14.56
CA ASP A 50 -1.13 -25.65 14.20
C ASP A 50 -0.84 -25.75 12.70
N ASP A 51 -1.73 -25.25 11.84
CA ASP A 51 -1.54 -25.29 10.39
C ASP A 51 -0.82 -24.04 9.86
N ARG A 52 0.45 -24.20 9.46
CA ARG A 52 1.22 -23.12 8.81
C ARG A 52 0.69 -22.73 7.43
N LEU A 53 -0.05 -23.62 6.75
CA LEU A 53 -0.71 -23.30 5.48
C LEU A 53 -1.95 -22.43 5.72
N ALA A 54 -2.59 -22.54 6.89
CA ALA A 54 -3.69 -21.69 7.33
C ALA A 54 -3.26 -20.30 7.83
N ARG A 55 -1.96 -20.08 8.07
CA ARG A 55 -1.40 -18.73 8.37
C ARG A 55 -1.25 -17.89 7.11
N VAL A 56 -2.38 -17.61 6.46
CA VAL A 56 -2.49 -16.74 5.30
C VAL A 56 -2.54 -15.28 5.78
N SER A 57 -1.61 -14.45 5.30
CA SER A 57 -1.66 -13.01 5.60
C SER A 57 -2.75 -12.31 4.78
N HIS A 58 -3.28 -11.20 5.30
CA HIS A 58 -4.24 -10.35 4.59
C HIS A 58 -3.69 -9.84 3.24
N GLU A 59 -2.38 -9.65 3.12
CA GLU A 59 -1.72 -9.34 1.84
C GLU A 59 -1.80 -10.47 0.82
N THR A 60 -1.87 -11.72 1.28
CA THR A 60 -2.06 -12.89 0.40
C THR A 60 -3.49 -12.92 -0.13
N ILE A 61 -4.48 -12.65 0.73
CA ILE A 61 -5.89 -12.52 0.34
C ILE A 61 -6.06 -11.38 -0.68
N TYR A 62 -5.47 -10.20 -0.41
CA TYR A 62 -5.48 -9.10 -1.39
C TYR A 62 -4.84 -9.49 -2.73
N LYS A 63 -3.74 -10.23 -2.73
CA LYS A 63 -3.11 -10.69 -3.98
C LYS A 63 -4.02 -11.64 -4.78
N CYS A 64 -4.78 -12.51 -4.12
CA CYS A 64 -5.77 -13.34 -4.81
C CYS A 64 -6.88 -12.51 -5.43
N LEU A 65 -7.42 -11.55 -4.68
CA LEU A 65 -8.53 -10.71 -5.14
C LEU A 65 -8.16 -9.87 -6.37
N TYR A 66 -6.95 -9.31 -6.38
CA TYR A 66 -6.50 -8.42 -7.48
C TYR A 66 -5.84 -9.16 -8.64
N VAL A 67 -5.43 -10.41 -8.45
CA VAL A 67 -4.75 -11.19 -9.49
C VAL A 67 -5.55 -12.48 -9.69
N GLN A 68 -6.52 -12.42 -10.61
CA GLN A 68 -7.40 -13.55 -10.96
C GLN A 68 -6.64 -14.81 -11.40
N THR A 69 -5.40 -14.68 -11.88
CA THR A 69 -4.54 -15.83 -12.23
C THR A 69 -3.82 -16.47 -11.02
N ARG A 70 -3.97 -15.89 -9.82
CA ARG A 70 -3.24 -16.29 -8.60
C ARG A 70 -4.18 -16.51 -7.41
N GLY A 71 -5.01 -17.53 -7.54
CA GLY A 71 -5.85 -18.04 -6.45
C GLY A 71 -7.11 -18.67 -7.02
N SER A 72 -7.83 -19.43 -6.19
CA SER A 72 -9.14 -20.01 -6.55
C SER A 72 -10.31 -19.19 -6.01
N LEU A 73 -10.10 -17.90 -5.67
CA LEU A 73 -11.15 -17.02 -5.15
C LEU A 73 -12.03 -16.45 -6.26
N ARG A 74 -13.33 -16.33 -6.00
CA ARG A 74 -14.30 -15.71 -6.91
C ARG A 74 -13.93 -14.25 -7.24
N ALA A 75 -14.11 -13.89 -8.51
CA ALA A 75 -13.78 -12.56 -9.03
C ALA A 75 -14.63 -11.43 -8.41
N ASP A 76 -15.86 -11.75 -7.97
CA ASP A 76 -16.85 -10.75 -7.52
C ASP A 76 -16.61 -10.23 -6.11
N LEU A 77 -15.75 -10.89 -5.32
CA LEU A 77 -15.48 -10.56 -3.92
C LEU A 77 -14.86 -9.17 -3.70
N HIS A 78 -14.35 -8.53 -4.76
CA HIS A 78 -13.89 -7.15 -4.68
C HIS A 78 -15.03 -6.17 -4.37
N GLN A 79 -16.29 -6.52 -4.65
CA GLN A 79 -17.47 -5.72 -4.34
C GLN A 79 -17.78 -5.67 -2.84
N CYS A 80 -17.42 -6.72 -2.10
CA CYS A 80 -17.57 -6.78 -0.65
C CYS A 80 -16.55 -5.89 0.08
N LEU A 81 -15.49 -5.42 -0.62
CA LEU A 81 -14.55 -4.46 -0.06
C LEU A 81 -15.19 -3.07 0.02
N SER A 82 -14.93 -2.35 1.12
CA SER A 82 -15.35 -0.95 1.28
C SER A 82 -14.93 -0.05 0.11
N THR A 83 -13.80 -0.34 -0.54
CA THR A 83 -13.33 0.42 -1.71
C THR A 83 -13.99 0.01 -3.02
N ARG A 84 -14.60 -1.19 -3.11
CA ARG A 84 -15.21 -1.79 -4.31
C ARG A 84 -14.31 -1.82 -5.55
N ARG A 85 -13.00 -1.68 -5.39
CA ARG A 85 -12.06 -1.59 -6.52
C ARG A 85 -11.67 -2.98 -6.99
N SER A 86 -11.80 -3.22 -8.28
CA SER A 86 -11.28 -4.42 -8.95
C SER A 86 -9.74 -4.44 -9.06
N THR A 87 -9.07 -3.29 -8.87
CA THR A 87 -7.60 -3.17 -8.96
C THR A 87 -6.97 -2.44 -7.78
N ARG A 88 -5.79 -2.90 -7.36
CA ARG A 88 -5.01 -2.28 -6.29
C ARG A 88 -4.35 -0.99 -6.81
N LYS A 89 -4.52 0.11 -6.07
CA LYS A 89 -3.72 1.32 -6.31
C LYS A 89 -2.25 1.02 -6.02
N LYS A 90 -1.37 1.24 -7.01
CA LYS A 90 0.08 1.16 -6.80
C LYS A 90 0.48 2.17 -5.72
N ARG A 91 1.18 1.71 -4.67
CA ARG A 91 1.79 2.60 -3.67
C ARG A 91 3.19 2.95 -4.20
N GLY A 92 3.43 4.24 -4.49
CA GLY A 92 4.66 4.70 -5.10
C GLY A 92 4.62 4.63 -6.62
N GLY A 93 4.37 5.78 -7.24
CA GLY A 93 4.86 6.11 -8.59
C GLY A 93 5.81 7.29 -8.44
N PRO A 94 6.60 7.66 -9.46
CA PRO A 94 7.31 8.92 -9.44
C PRO A 94 6.26 10.01 -9.20
N VAL A 95 6.23 10.56 -8.00
CA VAL A 95 5.58 11.84 -7.77
C VAL A 95 6.40 12.78 -8.64
N SER A 96 5.81 13.26 -9.73
CA SER A 96 6.34 14.42 -10.43
C SER A 96 6.42 15.50 -9.35
N ARG A 97 7.60 15.66 -8.74
CA ARG A 97 7.92 16.88 -8.01
C ARG A 97 7.86 17.92 -9.09
N GLY A 98 6.78 18.69 -9.11
CA GLY A 98 6.56 19.71 -10.12
C GLY A 98 7.86 20.47 -10.32
N ILE A 99 8.25 20.68 -11.58
CA ILE A 99 9.42 21.47 -11.90
C ILE A 99 9.17 22.84 -11.28
N TYR A 100 10.02 23.25 -10.35
CA TYR A 100 9.88 24.52 -9.66
C TYR A 100 10.19 25.64 -10.67
N THR A 101 9.17 26.35 -11.11
CA THR A 101 9.30 27.48 -12.06
C THR A 101 9.03 28.82 -11.38
N GLY A 102 9.29 28.91 -10.07
CA GLY A 102 9.13 30.15 -9.30
C GLY A 102 10.42 30.97 -9.26
N THR A 103 10.34 32.24 -9.65
CA THR A 103 11.33 33.28 -9.37
C THR A 103 11.32 33.60 -7.88
N GLU A 104 11.95 32.76 -7.07
CA GLU A 104 11.96 32.96 -5.62
C GLU A 104 13.36 33.24 -5.06
N PHE A 105 13.36 34.08 -4.04
CA PHE A 105 14.53 34.61 -3.36
C PHE A 105 15.46 33.49 -2.91
N THR A 106 16.72 33.56 -3.33
CA THR A 106 17.76 32.64 -2.85
C THR A 106 18.10 32.97 -1.39
N ILE A 107 18.65 31.99 -0.64
CA ILE A 107 19.13 32.21 0.75
C ILE A 107 20.10 33.41 0.83
N SER A 108 20.81 33.70 -0.27
CA SER A 108 21.70 34.85 -0.43
C SER A 108 20.99 36.21 -0.46
N GLN A 109 19.69 36.25 -0.75
CA GLN A 109 18.87 37.46 -0.83
C GLN A 109 18.08 37.72 0.47
N ARG A 110 18.33 36.95 1.54
CA ARG A 110 17.70 37.21 2.84
C ARG A 110 18.15 38.56 3.39
N PRO A 111 17.23 39.41 3.90
CA PRO A 111 17.61 40.66 4.55
C PRO A 111 18.45 40.39 5.82
N ALA A 112 19.43 41.25 6.08
CA ALA A 112 20.44 41.06 7.14
C ALA A 112 19.83 41.00 8.55
N GLU A 113 18.67 41.63 8.74
CA GLU A 113 17.90 41.68 9.98
C GLU A 113 17.53 40.27 10.52
N VAL A 114 17.42 39.27 9.62
CA VAL A 114 17.11 37.87 9.97
C VAL A 114 18.32 37.13 10.56
N ALA A 115 19.54 37.55 10.21
CA ALA A 115 20.78 36.92 10.72
C ALA A 115 21.10 37.35 12.15
N ASP A 116 20.73 38.59 12.51
CA ASP A 116 21.12 39.20 13.78
C ASP A 116 20.33 38.64 14.97
N ARG A 117 19.11 38.10 14.75
CA ARG A 117 18.20 37.55 15.79
C ARG A 117 18.04 38.45 17.04
N ALA A 118 18.44 39.72 16.95
CA ALA A 118 18.60 40.62 18.07
C ALA A 118 17.28 41.25 18.52
N VAL A 119 16.20 41.05 17.76
CA VAL A 119 14.86 41.57 18.05
C VAL A 119 13.95 40.42 18.50
N PRO A 120 13.56 40.37 19.78
CA PRO A 120 12.53 39.45 20.26
C PRO A 120 11.19 39.84 19.61
N GLY A 121 10.80 39.12 18.55
CA GLY A 121 9.59 39.42 17.77
C GLY A 121 9.55 38.77 16.39
N HIS A 122 10.69 38.37 15.84
CA HIS A 122 10.76 37.68 14.55
C HIS A 122 10.63 36.15 14.72
N TRP A 123 9.50 35.70 15.25
CA TRP A 123 9.06 34.32 15.14
C TRP A 123 7.98 34.31 14.05
N GLU A 124 8.34 33.82 12.87
CA GLU A 124 7.41 33.70 11.74
C GLU A 124 6.29 32.71 12.09
N SER A 125 5.20 33.22 12.63
CA SER A 125 3.92 32.52 12.72
C SER A 125 2.77 33.49 12.60
N GLN A 126 2.84 34.46 11.68
CA GLN A 126 1.81 35.49 11.55
C GLN A 126 1.66 35.91 10.07
N TRP A 127 0.57 35.43 9.45
CA TRP A 127 -0.12 35.93 8.23
C TRP A 127 0.55 35.62 6.88
N CYS A 128 0.29 34.45 6.27
CA CYS A 128 -0.75 34.31 5.25
C CYS A 128 -1.51 35.62 4.93
N CYS A 129 -0.97 36.41 3.99
CA CYS A 129 -1.68 37.54 3.41
C CYS A 129 -2.96 37.04 2.74
N GLN A 130 -4.06 37.54 3.28
CA GLN A 130 -5.41 37.52 2.76
C GLN A 130 -5.44 38.12 1.35
N ALA A 131 -6.12 37.43 0.43
CA ALA A 131 -6.57 37.99 -0.82
C ALA A 131 -7.81 38.86 -0.57
N ALA A 132 -7.74 40.13 -0.97
CA ALA A 132 -8.82 40.96 -1.57
C ALA A 132 -8.35 42.41 -1.62
#